data_AF-A0AAF0D141-F1
#
_entry.id   AF-A0AAF0D141-F1
#
_cell.length_a   1.000
_cell.length_b   1.000
_cell.length_c   1.000
_cell.angle_alpha   90.00
_cell.angle_beta   90.00
_cell.angle_gamma   90.00
#
_symmetry.space_group_name_H-M   'P 1'
#
loop_
_entity.id
_entity.type
_entity.pdbx_description
1 polymer ?
#
loop_
_entity_poly.entity_id
_entity_poly.type
_entity_poly.pdbx_seq_one_letter_code
_entity_poly.pdbx_strand_id
1 'polypeptide(L)'
;MEVYYTTGFEKFFAKLRESFDKQVDFEKWPSFTPEYNEDEYFWSTIGSLGEVLIIHCCNCDGPSDPRHKICDECIEKRKLVAAEDYKKRTGKKPPWKTIILCRIYAED
;
A
#
# COMPACT_ATOMS: atom_id res chain seq x y z
N MET A 1 5.76 -27.32 11.15
CA MET A 1 5.92 -26.11 11.98
C MET A 1 6.71 -25.13 11.13
N GLU A 2 6.03 -24.22 10.44
CA GLU A 2 6.66 -23.29 9.50
C GLU A 2 7.42 -22.20 10.28
N VAL A 3 8.70 -22.04 9.95
CA VAL A 3 9.53 -20.98 10.51
C VAL A 3 9.32 -19.73 9.66
N TYR A 4 8.54 -18.78 10.18
CA TYR A 4 8.36 -17.48 9.55
C TYR A 4 9.55 -16.57 9.90
N TYR A 5 10.29 -16.13 8.87
CA TYR A 5 11.31 -15.09 9.03
C TYR A 5 10.63 -13.72 9.05
N THR A 6 10.69 -13.03 10.19
CA THR A 6 10.13 -11.69 10.33
C THR A 6 11.03 -10.65 9.66
N THR A 7 10.42 -9.80 8.84
CA THR A 7 11.08 -8.68 8.15
C THR A 7 11.52 -7.61 9.17
N GLY A 8 12.47 -6.76 8.78
CA GLY A 8 12.92 -5.65 9.64
C GLY A 8 11.77 -4.72 10.04
N PHE A 9 10.80 -4.54 9.15
CA PHE A 9 9.57 -3.78 9.39
C PHE A 9 8.69 -4.43 10.47
N GLU A 10 8.47 -5.75 10.41
CA GLU A 10 7.71 -6.48 11.41
C GLU A 10 8.38 -6.47 12.79
N LYS A 11 9.72 -6.53 12.83
CA LYS A 11 10.49 -6.42 14.08
C LYS A 11 10.40 -5.02 14.69
N PHE A 12 10.45 -3.97 13.86
CA PHE A 12 10.28 -2.60 14.30
C PHE A 12 8.88 -2.37 14.91
N PHE A 13 7.82 -2.81 14.23
CA PHE A 13 6.46 -2.72 14.74
C PHE A 13 6.22 -3.57 15.99
N ALA A 14 6.84 -4.76 16.09
CA ALA A 14 6.79 -5.57 17.30
C ALA A 14 7.44 -4.84 18.50
N LYS A 15 8.60 -4.20 18.31
CA LYS A 15 9.22 -3.38 19.35
C LYS A 15 8.43 -2.13 19.70
N LEU A 16 7.79 -1.52 18.70
CA LEU A 16 6.87 -0.42 18.93
C LEU A 16 5.68 -0.86 19.80
N ARG A 17 5.09 -2.03 19.52
CA ARG A 17 4.01 -2.65 20.32
C ARG A 17 4.41 -3.00 21.74
N GLU A 18 5.66 -3.39 21.97
CA GLU A 18 6.18 -3.64 23.32
C GLU A 18 6.34 -2.33 24.13
N SER A 19 6.58 -1.21 23.44
CA SER A 19 6.86 0.09 24.04
C SER A 19 5.59 0.88 24.40
N PHE A 20 4.46 0.57 23.75
CA PHE A 20 3.16 1.08 24.15
C PHE A 20 2.51 0.06 25.08
N ASP A 21 2.29 0.44 26.34
CA ASP A 21 1.62 -0.38 27.34
C ASP A 21 0.36 -1.04 26.75
N LYS A 22 0.09 -2.30 27.14
CA LYS A 22 -0.84 -3.30 26.54
C LYS A 22 -2.32 -2.90 26.37
N GLN A 23 -2.64 -1.60 26.32
CA GLN A 23 -3.96 -1.00 26.22
C GLN A 23 -4.16 -0.16 24.95
N VAL A 24 -3.25 -0.23 23.96
CA VAL A 24 -3.54 0.40 22.66
C VAL A 24 -4.56 -0.45 21.91
N ASP A 25 -5.81 -0.07 22.07
CA ASP A 25 -6.92 -0.43 21.21
C ASP A 25 -6.58 -0.01 19.78
N PHE A 26 -6.40 -0.98 18.89
CA PHE A 26 -6.11 -0.73 17.48
C PHE A 26 -7.27 -0.02 16.75
N GLU A 27 -8.46 0.08 17.36
CA GLU A 27 -9.53 0.97 16.87
C GLU A 27 -9.27 2.46 17.14
N LYS A 28 -8.29 2.81 18.00
CA LYS A 28 -7.90 4.20 18.34
C LYS A 28 -6.59 4.66 17.70
N TRP A 29 -6.10 3.94 16.71
CA TRP A 29 -5.04 4.45 15.83
C TRP A 29 -5.59 5.65 15.04
N PRO A 30 -4.85 6.75 14.84
CA PRO A 30 -5.42 7.99 14.29
C PRO A 30 -6.12 7.74 12.95
N SER A 31 -7.43 8.04 12.95
CA SER A 31 -8.33 7.89 11.83
C SER A 31 -8.13 9.03 10.83
N PHE A 32 -7.12 8.91 9.96
CA PHE A 32 -7.01 9.81 8.82
C PHE A 32 -7.92 9.32 7.69
N THR A 33 -8.71 10.24 7.13
CA THR A 33 -9.51 10.00 5.94
C THR A 33 -8.55 9.84 4.75
N PRO A 34 -8.50 8.67 4.09
CA PRO A 34 -7.69 8.52 2.89
C PRO A 34 -8.20 9.47 1.81
N GLU A 35 -7.34 10.38 1.37
CA GLU A 35 -7.53 11.13 0.12
C GLU A 35 -7.17 10.21 -1.06
N TYR A 36 -7.79 10.43 -2.21
CA TYR A 36 -7.60 9.64 -3.42
C TYR A 36 -7.42 10.61 -4.60
N ASN A 37 -6.21 11.10 -4.80
CA ASN A 37 -5.87 11.97 -5.92
C ASN A 37 -5.23 11.19 -7.10
N GLU A 38 -5.27 11.77 -8.30
CA GLU A 38 -4.69 11.18 -9.52
C GLU A 38 -3.16 11.00 -9.44
N ASP A 39 -2.49 11.69 -8.51
CA ASP A 39 -1.04 11.64 -8.29
C ASP A 39 -0.59 10.49 -7.37
N GLU A 40 -1.52 9.67 -6.88
CA GLU A 40 -1.25 8.64 -5.87
C GLU A 40 -0.92 7.26 -6.46
N TYR A 41 -0.83 7.17 -7.77
CA TYR A 41 -0.45 5.95 -8.45
C TYR A 41 0.20 6.26 -9.80
N PHE A 42 1.03 5.34 -10.26
CA PHE A 42 1.52 5.33 -11.63
C PHE A 42 1.78 3.89 -12.07
N TRP A 43 1.93 3.67 -13.36
CA TRP A 43 2.35 2.36 -13.88
C TRP A 43 3.61 2.50 -14.70
N SER A 44 4.45 1.47 -14.67
CA SER A 44 5.71 1.43 -15.39
C SER A 44 6.10 -0.01 -15.71
N THR A 45 7.03 -0.19 -16.65
CA THR A 45 7.61 -1.50 -16.95
C THR A 45 8.86 -1.71 -16.11
N ILE A 46 8.88 -2.74 -15.27
CA ILE A 46 10.03 -3.11 -14.43
C ILE A 46 10.56 -4.47 -14.85
N GLY A 47 11.64 -4.48 -15.63
CA GLY A 47 12.42 -5.69 -15.96
C GLY A 47 11.57 -6.92 -16.26
N SER A 48 11.82 -8.01 -15.53
CA SER A 48 11.10 -9.28 -15.67
C SER A 48 9.68 -9.28 -15.06
N LEU A 49 9.29 -8.25 -14.32
CA LEU A 49 7.95 -8.11 -13.75
C LEU A 49 6.93 -7.59 -14.79
N GLY A 50 7.41 -7.09 -15.92
CA GLY A 50 6.57 -6.49 -16.96
C GLY A 50 5.98 -5.17 -16.48
N GLU A 51 4.79 -4.83 -17.00
CA GLU A 51 4.08 -3.62 -16.58
C GLU A 51 3.43 -3.85 -15.21
N VAL A 52 3.78 -2.99 -14.26
CA VAL A 52 3.32 -3.05 -12.87
C VAL A 52 2.56 -1.78 -12.50
N LEU A 53 1.64 -1.91 -11.55
CA LEU A 53 1.00 -0.77 -10.89
C LEU A 53 1.79 -0.42 -9.65
N ILE A 54 2.13 0.85 -9.48
CA ILE A 54 2.79 1.37 -8.29
C ILE A 54 1.80 2.31 -7.60
N ILE A 55 1.45 1.97 -6.37
CA ILE A 55 0.53 2.74 -5.53
C ILE A 55 1.35 3.44 -4.46
N HIS A 56 1.21 4.76 -4.41
CA HIS A 56 1.75 5.55 -3.31
C HIS A 56 0.83 5.37 -2.09
N CYS A 57 1.39 4.77 -1.05
CA CYS A 57 0.79 4.78 0.28
C CYS A 57 0.93 6.19 0.85
N CYS A 58 -0.13 6.99 0.66
CA CYS A 58 -0.25 8.36 1.16
C CYS A 58 -0.30 8.41 2.69
N ASN A 59 -0.78 9.52 3.26
CA ASN A 59 -0.82 9.78 4.72
C ASN A 59 -1.68 8.80 5.55
N CYS A 60 -2.16 7.68 4.99
CA CYS A 60 -2.73 6.63 5.83
C CYS A 60 -1.60 5.87 6.55
N ASP A 61 -1.70 5.77 7.87
CA ASP A 61 -0.76 4.99 8.70
C ASP A 61 -1.06 3.49 8.67
N GLY A 62 -1.62 2.98 7.57
CA GLY A 62 -1.73 1.55 7.33
C GLY A 62 -0.33 0.93 7.20
N PRO A 63 -0.17 -0.37 7.54
CA PRO A 63 1.14 -1.04 7.50
C PRO A 63 1.69 -1.27 6.09
N SER A 64 1.08 -0.70 5.05
CA SER A 64 1.41 -0.98 3.64
C SER A 64 1.38 -2.47 3.32
N ASP A 65 0.40 -3.18 3.89
CA ASP A 65 0.28 -4.63 3.81
C ASP A 65 -1.16 -5.01 3.42
N PRO A 66 -1.38 -5.72 2.29
CA PRO A 66 -2.72 -6.12 1.86
C PRO A 66 -3.42 -7.09 2.82
N ARG A 67 -2.72 -7.70 3.79
CA ARG A 67 -3.33 -8.50 4.86
C ARG A 67 -4.11 -7.62 5.85
N HIS A 68 -3.86 -6.31 5.87
CA HIS A 68 -4.58 -5.35 6.71
C HIS A 68 -5.79 -4.79 5.96
N LYS A 69 -6.99 -4.91 6.55
CA LYS A 69 -8.27 -4.52 5.91
C LYS A 69 -8.26 -3.12 5.30
N ILE A 70 -7.72 -2.13 6.02
CA ILE A 70 -7.63 -0.74 5.51
C ILE A 70 -6.76 -0.66 4.25
N CYS A 71 -5.64 -1.38 4.21
CA CYS A 71 -4.75 -1.40 3.06
C CYS A 71 -5.38 -2.16 1.88
N ASP A 72 -6.05 -3.27 2.13
CA ASP A 72 -6.79 -4.02 1.10
C ASP A 72 -7.85 -3.15 0.40
N GLU A 73 -8.71 -2.50 1.18
CA GLU A 73 -9.74 -1.60 0.65
C GLU A 73 -9.14 -0.40 -0.10
N CYS A 74 -8.04 0.15 0.43
CA CYS A 74 -7.27 1.23 -0.19
C CYS A 74 -6.69 0.80 -1.55
N ILE A 75 -6.09 -0.40 -1.62
CA ILE A 75 -5.51 -0.96 -2.84
C ILE A 75 -6.61 -1.18 -3.87
N GLU A 76 -7.71 -1.83 -3.52
CA GLU A 76 -8.78 -2.12 -4.48
C GLU A 76 -9.40 -0.85 -5.06
N LYS A 77 -9.64 0.17 -4.24
CA LYS A 77 -10.13 1.47 -4.72
C LYS A 77 -9.17 2.11 -5.72
N ARG A 78 -7.87 2.20 -5.38
CA ARG A 78 -6.86 2.80 -6.27
C ARG A 78 -6.63 1.95 -7.53
N LYS A 79 -6.76 0.63 -7.44
CA LYS A 79 -6.67 -0.27 -8.60
C LYS A 79 -7.78 -0.02 -9.60
N LEU A 80 -9.00 0.26 -9.14
CA LEU A 80 -10.15 0.57 -10.00
C LEU A 80 -9.94 1.91 -10.72
N VAL A 81 -9.57 2.96 -9.98
CA VAL A 81 -9.27 4.28 -10.57
C VAL A 81 -8.16 4.16 -11.62
N ALA A 82 -7.05 3.50 -11.26
CA ALA A 82 -5.93 3.28 -12.17
C ALA A 82 -6.33 2.49 -13.42
N ALA A 83 -7.19 1.47 -13.28
CA ALA A 83 -7.65 0.66 -14.40
C ALA A 83 -8.51 1.45 -15.38
N GLU A 84 -9.36 2.34 -14.88
CA GLU A 84 -10.16 3.25 -15.71
C GLU A 84 -9.26 4.21 -16.48
N ASP A 85 -8.29 4.83 -15.82
CA ASP A 85 -7.39 5.78 -16.46
C ASP A 85 -6.43 5.12 -17.44
N TYR A 86 -5.95 3.91 -17.14
CA TYR A 86 -5.21 3.09 -18.10
C TYR A 86 -6.04 2.82 -19.36
N LYS A 87 -7.32 2.43 -19.20
CA LYS A 87 -8.21 2.16 -20.32
C LYS A 87 -8.46 3.42 -21.15
N LYS A 88 -8.66 4.58 -20.50
CA LYS A 88 -8.80 5.87 -21.20
C LYS A 88 -7.54 6.21 -22.01
N ARG A 89 -6.35 6.00 -21.44
CA ARG A 89 -5.07 6.38 -22.08
C ARG A 89 -4.58 5.39 -23.14
N THR A 90 -4.89 4.10 -23.01
CA THR A 90 -4.32 3.04 -23.88
C THR A 90 -5.35 2.31 -24.73
N GLY A 91 -6.64 2.44 -24.43
CA GLY A 91 -7.73 1.65 -25.04
C GLY A 91 -7.75 0.18 -24.62
N LYS A 92 -6.89 -0.26 -23.70
CA LYS A 92 -6.74 -1.66 -23.29
C LYS A 92 -7.10 -1.86 -21.82
N LYS A 93 -7.29 -3.11 -21.41
CA LYS A 93 -7.37 -3.48 -19.99
C LYS A 93 -5.95 -3.47 -19.39
N PRO A 94 -5.74 -2.98 -18.16
CA PRO A 94 -4.44 -3.04 -17.52
C PRO A 94 -3.94 -4.50 -17.40
N PRO A 95 -2.67 -4.76 -17.73
CA PRO A 95 -2.06 -6.09 -17.64
C PRO A 95 -1.44 -6.38 -16.26
N TRP A 96 -1.59 -5.47 -15.28
CA TRP A 96 -0.87 -5.52 -14.00
C TRP A 96 -1.21 -6.79 -13.21
N LYS A 97 -0.24 -7.71 -13.15
CA LYS A 97 -0.26 -8.88 -12.25
C LYS A 97 0.44 -8.58 -10.92
N THR A 98 1.23 -7.52 -10.89
CA THR A 98 2.04 -7.11 -9.75
C THR A 98 1.68 -5.68 -9.39
N ILE A 99 1.42 -5.46 -8.11
CA ILE A 99 1.19 -4.15 -7.50
C ILE A 99 2.32 -3.92 -6.51
N ILE A 100 2.97 -2.77 -6.60
CA ILE A 100 4.00 -2.34 -5.65
C ILE A 100 3.39 -1.27 -4.77
N LEU A 101 3.46 -1.48 -3.46
CA LEU A 101 3.06 -0.50 -2.46
C LEU A 101 4.31 0.27 -2.04
N CYS A 102 4.30 1.58 -2.25
CA CYS A 102 5.44 2.44 -1.96
C CYS A 102 5.04 3.49 -0.93
N ARG A 103 5.80 3.63 0.15
CA ARG A 103 5.78 4.85 0.97
C ARG A 103 6.94 5.72 0.51
N ILE A 104 6.65 6.84 -0.14
CA ILE A 104 7.69 7.71 -0.71
C ILE A 104 7.99 8.79 0.32
N TYR A 105 9.23 8.81 0.79
CA TYR A 105 9.76 9.95 1.53
C TYR A 105 10.25 10.97 0.52
N ALA A 106 9.65 12.16 0.51
CA ALA A 106 10.15 13.30 -0.24
C ALA A 106 10.88 14.22 0.75
N GLU A 107 12.15 14.54 0.45
CA GLU A 107 12.86 15.63 1.10
C GLU A 107 12.36 16.94 0.48
N ASP A 108 12.04 17.93 1.33
CA ASP A 108 11.74 19.31 0.90
C ASP A 108 13.02 20.03 0.43
#